data_AF-A0A9R1QH49-F1
#
_entry.id   AF-A0A9R1QH49-F1
#
_cell.length_a   1.000
_cell.length_b   1.000
_cell.length_c   1.000
_cell.angle_alpha   90.00
_cell.angle_beta   90.00
_cell.angle_gamma   90.00
#
_symmetry.space_group_name_H-M   'P 1'
#
loop_
_entity.id
_entity.type
_entity.pdbx_description
1 polymer ?
#
loop_
_entity_poly.entity_id
_entity_poly.type
_entity_poly.pdbx_seq_one_letter_code
_entity_poly.pdbx_strand_id
1 'polypeptide(L)'
;MELGPSSDDYATLLANRSLCLLRLENGPMALKDATLCRMMRPNWPKACYRQGAAFMRLKDYEKACEAFAEGLKLDPKAVDIENALR
;
A
#
# COMPACT_ATOMS: atom_id res chain seq x y z
N MET A 1 -5.36 -12.95 28.35
CA MET A 1 -5.97 -11.99 27.41
C MET A 1 -4.80 -11.35 26.67
N GLU A 2 -4.51 -11.78 25.44
CA GLU A 2 -3.38 -11.22 24.71
C GLU A 2 -3.72 -9.79 24.27
N LEU A 3 -3.11 -8.81 24.95
CA LEU A 3 -3.22 -7.38 24.66
C LEU A 3 -2.26 -6.98 23.52
N GLY A 4 -2.16 -7.82 22.49
CA GLY A 4 -1.37 -7.55 21.29
C GLY A 4 -2.25 -6.96 20.18
N PRO A 5 -1.70 -6.07 19.32
CA PRO A 5 -2.41 -5.65 18.12
C PRO A 5 -2.75 -6.87 17.26
N SER A 6 -3.97 -6.92 16.71
CA SER A 6 -4.32 -7.95 15.76
C SER A 6 -3.43 -7.87 14.51
N SER A 7 -3.38 -8.94 13.72
CA SER A 7 -2.71 -8.92 12.41
C SER A 7 -3.17 -7.74 11.55
N ASP A 8 -4.46 -7.38 11.64
CA ASP A 8 -5.06 -6.29 10.89
C ASP A 8 -4.63 -4.91 11.42
N ASP A 9 -4.49 -4.77 12.75
CA ASP A 9 -3.96 -3.55 13.36
C ASP A 9 -2.50 -3.33 12.97
N TYR A 10 -1.69 -4.39 12.99
CA TYR A 10 -0.29 -4.30 12.58
C TYR A 10 -0.14 -3.95 11.10
N ALA A 11 -0.97 -4.54 10.22
CA ALA A 11 -1.03 -4.14 8.81
C ALA A 11 -1.41 -2.65 8.64
N THR A 12 -2.33 -2.16 9.46
CA THR A 12 -2.73 -0.74 9.45
C THR A 12 -1.58 0.19 9.88
N LEU A 13 -0.82 -0.20 10.90
CA LEU A 13 0.38 0.52 11.32
C LEU A 13 1.44 0.55 10.22
N LEU A 14 1.69 -0.58 9.55
CA LEU A 14 2.60 -0.65 8.41
C LEU A 14 2.14 0.24 7.25
N ALA A 15 0.84 0.26 6.93
CA ALA A 15 0.29 1.13 5.89
C ALA A 15 0.47 2.63 6.21
N ASN A 16 0.34 3.01 7.48
CA ASN A 16 0.58 4.38 7.93
C ASN A 16 2.07 4.74 7.91
N ARG A 17 2.95 3.82 8.36
CA ARG A 17 4.39 4.02 8.31
C ARG A 17 4.91 4.12 6.87
N SER A 18 4.41 3.28 5.97
CA SER A 18 4.66 3.38 4.53
C SER A 18 4.34 4.78 3.99
N LEU A 19 3.16 5.34 4.32
CA LEU A 19 2.80 6.70 3.93
C LEU A 19 3.78 7.75 4.47
N CYS A 20 4.18 7.66 5.74
CA CYS A 20 5.17 8.57 6.32
C CYS A 20 6.51 8.48 5.59
N LEU A 21 6.96 7.27 5.25
CA LEU A 21 8.20 7.02 4.52
C LEU A 21 8.15 7.59 3.10
N LEU A 22 6.99 7.55 2.42
CA LEU A 22 6.80 8.22 1.13
C LEU A 22 6.98 9.73 1.24
N ARG A 23 6.43 10.35 2.30
CA ARG A 23 6.59 11.80 2.58
C ARG A 23 8.02 12.17 2.96
N LEU A 24 8.75 11.24 3.58
CA LEU A 24 10.18 11.36 3.86
C LEU A 24 11.05 10.94 2.66
N GLU A 25 10.44 10.78 1.48
CA GLU A 25 11.14 10.47 0.24
C GLU A 25 11.86 9.11 0.22
N ASN A 26 11.64 8.26 1.22
CA ASN A 26 12.25 6.95 1.38
C ASN A 26 11.38 5.85 0.73
N GLY A 27 11.42 5.80 -0.60
CA GLY A 27 10.71 4.82 -1.41
C GLY A 27 11.00 3.36 -1.05
N PRO A 28 12.28 2.93 -0.83
CA PRO A 28 12.59 1.54 -0.53
C PRO A 28 11.94 1.03 0.76
N MET A 29 11.98 1.82 1.84
CA MET A 29 11.35 1.43 3.11
C MET A 29 9.82 1.52 3.01
N ALA A 30 9.29 2.50 2.27
CA ALA A 30 7.85 2.57 2.03
C ALA A 30 7.33 1.32 1.29
N LEU A 31 8.07 0.82 0.31
CA LEU A 31 7.72 -0.39 -0.44
C LEU A 31 7.76 -1.62 0.47
N LYS A 32 8.79 -1.74 1.33
CA LYS A 32 8.90 -2.85 2.28
C LYS A 32 7.66 -2.91 3.19
N ASP A 33 7.27 -1.78 3.76
CA ASP A 33 6.09 -1.71 4.64
C ASP A 33 4.78 -1.97 3.90
N ALA A 34 4.64 -1.43 2.69
CA ALA A 34 3.46 -1.66 1.87
C ALA A 34 3.33 -3.15 1.46
N THR A 35 4.43 -3.80 1.14
CA THR A 35 4.47 -5.22 0.78
C THR A 35 4.06 -6.09 1.96
N LEU A 36 4.60 -5.82 3.16
CA LEU A 36 4.21 -6.53 4.38
C LEU A 36 2.73 -6.32 4.71
N CYS A 37 2.25 -5.08 4.63
CA CYS A 37 0.83 -4.77 4.83
C CYS A 37 -0.07 -5.57 3.87
N ARG A 38 0.31 -5.66 2.58
CA ARG A 38 -0.45 -6.41 1.58
C ARG A 38 -0.43 -7.92 1.83
N MET A 39 0.69 -8.48 2.28
CA MET A 39 0.78 -9.89 2.66
C MET A 39 -0.15 -10.21 3.84
N MET A 40 -0.28 -9.30 4.80
CA MET A 40 -1.13 -9.48 5.98
C MET A 40 -2.61 -9.27 5.69
N ARG A 41 -2.94 -8.36 4.76
CA ARG A 41 -4.32 -8.06 4.34
C ARG A 41 -4.41 -8.07 2.80
N PRO A 42 -4.43 -9.25 2.16
CA PRO A 42 -4.40 -9.35 0.70
C PRO A 42 -5.63 -8.75 0.02
N ASN A 43 -6.77 -8.70 0.72
CA ASN A 43 -8.04 -8.16 0.20
C ASN A 43 -8.28 -6.70 0.61
N TRP A 44 -7.22 -5.94 0.93
CA TRP A 44 -7.34 -4.54 1.34
C TRP A 44 -6.86 -3.58 0.25
N PRO A 45 -7.76 -2.88 -0.48
CA PRO A 45 -7.37 -1.98 -1.57
C PRO A 45 -6.35 -0.92 -1.18
N LYS A 46 -6.38 -0.45 0.08
CA LYS A 46 -5.43 0.54 0.59
C LYS A 46 -4.00 0.00 0.62
N ALA A 47 -3.79 -1.30 0.86
CA ALA A 47 -2.47 -1.91 0.82
C ALA A 47 -1.88 -1.90 -0.61
N CYS A 48 -2.71 -2.22 -1.61
CA CYS A 48 -2.38 -2.09 -3.03
C CYS A 48 -2.01 -0.64 -3.40
N TYR A 49 -2.80 0.33 -2.94
CA TYR A 49 -2.48 1.75 -3.15
C TYR A 49 -1.13 2.15 -2.55
N ARG A 50 -0.84 1.73 -1.31
CA ARG A 50 0.45 2.02 -0.66
C ARG A 50 1.62 1.42 -1.44
N GLN A 51 1.45 0.21 -1.96
CA GLN A 51 2.48 -0.44 -2.76
C GLN A 51 2.70 0.27 -4.09
N GLY A 52 1.61 0.62 -4.80
CA GLY A 52 1.68 1.39 -6.04
C GLY A 52 2.34 2.75 -5.84
N ALA A 53 1.97 3.48 -4.78
CA ALA A 53 2.60 4.76 -4.44
C ALA A 53 4.10 4.63 -4.12
N ALA A 54 4.52 3.52 -3.50
CA ALA A 54 5.94 3.24 -3.28
C ALA A 54 6.69 2.92 -4.57
N PHE A 55 6.10 2.16 -5.48
CA PHE A 55 6.68 1.95 -6.81
C PHE A 55 6.76 3.24 -7.62
N MET A 56 5.73 4.10 -7.59
CA MET A 56 5.78 5.44 -8.18
C MET A 56 6.95 6.25 -7.64
N ARG A 57 7.16 6.24 -6.33
CA ARG A 57 8.29 6.94 -5.69
C ARG A 57 9.65 6.38 -6.13
N LEU A 58 9.72 5.09 -6.41
CA LEU A 58 10.89 4.39 -6.94
C LEU A 58 11.04 4.51 -8.47
N LYS A 59 10.08 5.16 -9.14
CA LYS A 59 9.99 5.28 -10.61
C LYS A 59 9.85 3.94 -11.33
N ASP A 60 9.38 2.91 -10.63
CA ASP A 60 9.00 1.60 -11.21
C ASP A 60 7.52 1.67 -11.62
N TYR A 61 7.25 2.41 -12.70
CA TYR A 61 5.88 2.75 -13.10
C TYR A 61 5.07 1.53 -13.54
N GLU A 62 5.73 0.51 -14.10
CA GLU A 62 5.08 -0.74 -14.50
C GLU A 62 4.48 -1.44 -13.27
N LYS A 63 5.28 -1.68 -12.23
CA LYS A 63 4.78 -2.30 -11.00
C LYS A 63 3.81 -1.41 -10.23
N ALA A 64 3.93 -0.08 -10.37
CA ALA A 64 2.95 0.83 -9.80
C ALA A 64 1.56 0.62 -10.42
N CYS A 65 1.49 0.59 -11.74
CA CYS A 65 0.25 0.35 -12.49
C CYS A 65 -0.35 -1.02 -12.14
N GLU A 66 0.47 -2.06 -12.06
CA GLU A 66 0.03 -3.40 -11.64
C GLU A 66 -0.62 -3.37 -10.25
N ALA A 67 0.06 -2.78 -9.26
CA ALA A 67 -0.43 -2.69 -7.90
C ALA A 67 -1.75 -1.89 -7.82
N PHE A 68 -1.86 -0.77 -8.54
CA PHE A 68 -3.11 0.00 -8.58
C PHE A 68 -4.24 -0.77 -9.28
N ALA A 69 -3.95 -1.45 -10.39
CA ALA A 69 -4.94 -2.27 -11.09
C ALA A 69 -5.48 -3.40 -10.21
N GLU A 70 -4.63 -4.04 -9.41
CA GLU A 70 -5.05 -5.03 -8.42
C GLU A 70 -5.91 -4.41 -7.31
N GLY A 71 -5.59 -3.20 -6.87
CA GLY A 71 -6.41 -2.44 -5.93
C GLY A 71 -7.82 -2.17 -6.46
N LEU A 72 -7.95 -1.79 -7.74
CA LEU A 72 -9.25 -1.59 -8.40
C LEU A 72 -10.01 -2.90 -8.65
N LYS A 73 -9.32 -4.04 -8.79
CA LYS A 73 -10.00 -5.35 -8.81
C LYS A 73 -10.68 -5.67 -7.48
N LEU A 74 -10.08 -5.23 -6.36
CA LEU A 74 -10.64 -5.42 -5.01
C LEU A 74 -11.77 -4.43 -4.71
N ASP A 75 -11.59 -3.16 -5.10
CA ASP A 75 -12.63 -2.12 -4.98
C ASP A 75 -12.63 -1.23 -6.23
N PRO A 76 -13.52 -1.49 -7.21
CA PRO A 76 -13.62 -0.72 -8.44
C PRO A 76 -14.02 0.74 -8.24
N LYS A 77 -14.50 1.13 -7.04
CA LYS A 77 -14.94 2.48 -6.71
C LYS A 77 -13.90 3.24 -5.87
N ALA A 78 -12.70 2.69 -5.70
CA ALA A 78 -11.64 3.34 -4.95
C ALA A 78 -11.06 4.55 -5.71
N VAL A 79 -11.70 5.72 -5.53
CA VAL A 79 -11.37 6.99 -6.20
C VAL A 79 -9.89 7.35 -6.05
N ASP A 80 -9.29 7.09 -4.89
CA ASP A 80 -7.86 7.36 -4.66
C ASP A 80 -6.96 6.56 -5.60
N ILE A 81 -7.32 5.30 -5.89
CA ILE A 81 -6.56 4.41 -6.77
C ILE A 81 -6.82 4.79 -8.23
N GLU A 82 -8.07 5.11 -8.57
CA GLU A 82 -8.43 5.59 -9.91
C GLU A 82 -7.65 6.87 -10.27
N ASN A 83 -7.58 7.83 -9.33
CA ASN A 83 -6.82 9.06 -9.52
C ASN A 83 -5.32 8.82 -9.67
N ALA A 84 -4.77 7.75 -9.09
CA ALA A 84 -3.35 7.42 -9.19
C ALA A 84 -2.95 6.82 -10.56
N LEU A 85 -3.94 6.41 -11.37
CA LEU A 85 -3.74 5.87 -12.72
C LEU A 85 -3.99 6.90 -13.85
N ARG A 86 -4.42 8.12 -13.50
CA ARG A 86 -4.66 9.23 -14.43
C ARG A 86 -3.44 10.13 -14.51
#